data_AF-A0A7S1T219-F1
#
_entry.id   AF-A0A7S1T219-F1
#
_cell.length_a   1.000
_cell.length_b   1.000
_cell.length_c   1.000
_cell.angle_alpha   90.00
_cell.angle_beta   90.00
_cell.angle_gamma   90.00
#
_symmetry.space_group_name_H-M   'P 1'
#
loop_
_entity.id
_entity.type
_entity.pdbx_description
1 polymer ?
#
loop_
_entity_poly.entity_id
_entity_poly.type
_entity_poly.pdbx_seq_one_letter_code
_entity_poly.pdbx_strand_id
1 'polypeptide(L)'
;EVGLLSRSITLSSPLEAEKTKRGGHVHVRGEARMRGVLAFRMGQTNVIAAYPFHFHLLGPAYKSYVQDCAVWRSFYRGVVLHGTSQTTVADTVAFDVTGSCF
;
A
#
# COMPACT_ATOMS: atom_id res chain seq x y z
N GLU A 1 -13.53 4.69 15.09
CA GLU A 1 -13.49 5.45 13.82
C GLU A 1 -14.14 4.62 12.73
N VAL A 2 -14.72 5.26 11.70
CA VAL A 2 -15.36 4.58 10.56
C VAL A 2 -14.63 5.00 9.29
N GLY A 3 -14.10 4.03 8.53
CA GLY A 3 -13.42 4.27 7.26
C GLY A 3 -14.07 3.47 6.14
N LEU A 4 -14.36 4.13 5.01
CA LEU A 4 -14.82 3.44 3.81
C LEU A 4 -13.64 2.68 3.20
N LEU A 5 -13.81 1.40 2.84
CA LEU A 5 -12.77 0.58 2.21
C LEU A 5 -12.88 0.53 0.68
N SER A 6 -14.09 0.62 0.13
CA SER A 6 -14.30 0.60 -1.31
C SER A 6 -13.69 1.82 -1.98
N ARG A 7 -13.05 1.61 -3.14
CA ARG A 7 -12.48 2.67 -3.97
C ARG A 7 -12.76 2.38 -5.45
N SER A 8 -12.62 3.39 -6.30
CA SER A 8 -12.92 3.31 -7.74
C SER A 8 -11.97 2.37 -8.50
N ILE A 9 -10.73 2.22 -8.02
CA ILE A 9 -9.73 1.34 -8.61
C ILE A 9 -9.33 0.30 -7.56
N THR A 10 -9.34 -0.99 -7.93
CA THR A 10 -8.90 -2.07 -7.06
C THR A 10 -7.71 -2.82 -7.65
N LEU A 11 -6.63 -2.88 -6.89
CA LEU A 11 -5.51 -3.79 -7.12
C LEU A 11 -5.71 -5.00 -6.20
N SER A 12 -5.96 -6.17 -6.78
CA SER A 12 -6.23 -7.39 -6.00
C SER A 12 -5.42 -8.58 -6.49
N SER A 13 -5.03 -9.41 -5.54
CA SER A 13 -4.57 -10.79 -5.79
C SER A 13 -5.75 -11.77 -5.81
N PRO A 14 -5.61 -12.97 -6.41
CA PRO A 14 -6.64 -13.99 -6.41
C PRO A 14 -6.80 -14.63 -5.01
N LEU A 15 -7.85 -15.42 -4.79
CA LEU A 15 -8.18 -15.99 -3.48
C LEU A 15 -7.12 -16.97 -2.97
N GLU A 16 -6.45 -17.66 -3.89
CA GLU A 16 -5.39 -18.64 -3.61
C GLU A 16 -4.20 -18.00 -2.89
N ALA A 17 -3.97 -16.70 -3.10
CA ALA A 17 -2.92 -15.93 -2.43
C ALA A 17 -3.11 -15.90 -0.89
N GLU A 18 -4.33 -16.12 -0.38
CA GLU A 18 -4.60 -16.22 1.06
C GLU A 18 -3.89 -17.41 1.71
N LYS A 19 -3.66 -18.50 0.98
CA LYS A 19 -2.99 -19.70 1.50
C LYS A 19 -1.49 -19.49 1.63
N THR A 20 -0.89 -18.81 0.65
CA THR A 20 0.56 -18.59 0.58
C THR A 20 0.97 -17.28 1.23
N LYS A 21 0.02 -16.36 1.48
CA LYS A 21 0.26 -14.98 1.90
C LYS A 21 1.20 -14.24 0.94
N ARG A 22 1.04 -14.50 -0.36
CA ARG A 22 1.82 -13.87 -1.44
C ARG A 22 0.91 -13.25 -2.48
N GLY A 23 0.72 -11.94 -2.35
CA GLY A 23 -0.02 -11.13 -3.31
C GLY A 23 0.88 -10.27 -4.20
N GLY A 24 0.26 -9.46 -5.04
CA GLY A 24 0.93 -8.38 -5.77
C GLY A 24 1.47 -7.30 -4.81
N HIS A 25 2.36 -6.46 -5.31
CA HIS A 25 2.92 -5.33 -4.57
C HIS A 25 3.23 -4.17 -5.53
N VAL A 26 3.24 -2.94 -5.02
CA VAL A 26 3.64 -1.75 -5.79
C VAL A 26 4.96 -1.22 -5.23
N HIS A 27 5.98 -1.18 -6.07
CA HIS A 27 7.31 -0.68 -5.72
C HIS A 27 7.64 0.56 -6.55
N VAL A 28 7.53 1.73 -5.91
CA VAL A 28 7.77 3.03 -6.53
C VAL A 28 9.24 3.40 -6.39
N ARG A 29 9.91 3.59 -7.54
CA ARG A 29 11.32 4.04 -7.64
C ARG A 29 11.49 5.39 -8.36
N GLY A 30 10.39 6.12 -8.53
CA GLY A 30 10.33 7.47 -9.09
C GLY A 30 9.18 8.25 -8.44
N GLU A 31 8.48 9.09 -9.20
CA GLU A 31 7.29 9.78 -8.70
C GLU A 31 6.04 8.90 -8.82
N ALA A 32 5.14 8.93 -7.83
CA ALA A 32 3.83 8.29 -7.93
C ALA A 32 2.73 9.09 -7.23
N ARG A 33 1.56 9.15 -7.87
CA ARG A 33 0.38 9.87 -7.43
C ARG A 33 -0.81 8.92 -7.42
N MET A 34 -1.16 8.42 -6.24
CA MET A 34 -2.21 7.41 -6.08
C MET A 34 -3.40 8.00 -5.33
N ARG A 35 -4.57 7.98 -5.99
CA ARG A 35 -5.85 8.38 -5.39
C ARG A 35 -6.98 7.48 -5.82
N GLY A 36 -7.89 7.17 -4.89
CA GLY A 36 -9.04 6.33 -5.19
C GLY A 36 -8.64 4.87 -5.45
N VAL A 37 -7.57 4.38 -4.83
CA VAL A 37 -7.04 3.02 -5.03
C VAL A 37 -7.21 2.19 -3.78
N LEU A 38 -7.85 1.02 -3.92
CA LEU A 38 -7.89 -0.05 -2.94
C LEU A 38 -6.82 -1.10 -3.28
N ALA A 39 -5.90 -1.37 -2.36
CA ALA A 39 -5.04 -2.55 -2.41
C ALA A 39 -5.64 -3.66 -1.54
N PHE A 40 -6.16 -4.72 -2.18
CA PHE A 40 -6.86 -5.82 -1.51
C PHE A 40 -6.08 -7.14 -1.65
N ARG A 41 -5.75 -7.82 -0.55
CA ARG A 41 -4.93 -9.06 -0.59
C ARG A 41 -3.58 -8.84 -1.26
N MET A 42 -2.92 -7.74 -0.92
CA MET A 42 -1.63 -7.33 -1.48
C MET A 42 -0.51 -7.50 -0.44
N GLY A 43 0.74 -7.38 -0.87
CA GLY A 43 1.93 -7.63 -0.06
C GLY A 43 2.32 -9.12 -0.02
N GLN A 44 3.50 -9.41 0.54
CA GLN A 44 4.01 -10.78 0.68
C GLN A 44 4.67 -10.94 2.05
N THR A 45 4.13 -11.81 2.90
CA THR A 45 4.63 -12.00 4.27
C THR A 45 6.11 -12.41 4.26
N ASN A 46 6.92 -11.74 5.07
CA ASN A 46 8.36 -11.97 5.22
C ASN A 46 9.20 -11.80 3.94
N VAL A 47 8.66 -11.12 2.91
CA VAL A 47 9.43 -10.71 1.73
C VAL A 47 9.64 -9.20 1.79
N ILE A 48 10.88 -8.80 2.03
CA ILE A 48 11.26 -7.38 2.15
C ILE A 48 10.90 -6.65 0.85
N ALA A 49 10.37 -5.44 0.98
CA ALA A 49 10.00 -4.54 -0.11
C ALA A 49 8.77 -4.97 -0.96
N ALA A 50 8.15 -6.12 -0.67
CA ALA A 50 6.93 -6.57 -1.32
C ALA A 50 5.69 -6.18 -0.48
N TYR A 51 5.34 -4.89 -0.49
CA TYR A 51 4.23 -4.31 0.27
C TYR A 51 3.14 -3.76 -0.66
N PRO A 52 1.89 -3.58 -0.19
CA PRO A 52 0.82 -2.98 -0.99
C PRO A 52 1.25 -1.70 -1.71
N PHE A 53 1.82 -0.73 -0.97
CA PHE A 53 2.43 0.47 -1.50
C PHE A 53 3.80 0.71 -0.85
N HIS A 54 4.88 0.66 -1.63
CA HIS A 54 6.24 0.86 -1.16
C HIS A 54 6.96 1.94 -1.98
N PHE A 55 7.26 3.07 -1.35
CA PHE A 55 8.07 4.14 -1.92
C PHE A 55 9.50 3.95 -1.45
N HIS A 56 10.42 3.77 -2.39
CA HIS A 56 11.77 3.30 -2.09
C HIS A 56 12.84 4.29 -2.56
N LEU A 57 13.53 4.87 -1.59
CA LEU A 57 14.72 5.72 -1.72
C LEU A 57 14.54 6.89 -2.68
N LEU A 58 13.40 7.59 -2.61
CA LEU A 58 13.13 8.74 -3.48
C LEU A 58 13.75 10.05 -2.99
N GLY A 59 14.22 10.11 -1.74
CA GLY A 59 14.55 11.38 -1.10
C GLY A 59 13.30 12.29 -1.01
N PRO A 60 13.46 13.62 -1.16
CA PRO A 60 12.34 14.56 -1.19
C PRO A 60 11.41 14.36 -2.40
N ALA A 61 10.17 13.92 -2.14
CA ALA A 61 9.19 13.56 -3.16
C ALA A 61 7.87 14.34 -3.02
N TYR A 62 7.97 15.67 -3.04
CA TYR A 62 6.86 16.64 -2.84
C TYR A 62 5.68 16.52 -3.81
N LYS A 63 5.88 15.87 -4.96
CA LYS A 63 4.83 15.61 -5.96
C LYS A 63 4.17 14.23 -5.77
N SER A 64 4.70 13.40 -4.89
CA SER A 64 4.20 12.04 -4.66
C SER A 64 3.15 12.03 -3.56
N TYR A 65 2.13 11.19 -3.73
CA TYR A 65 1.10 11.01 -2.71
C TYR A 65 0.39 9.65 -2.76
N VAL A 66 -0.13 9.25 -1.60
CA VAL A 66 -1.15 8.22 -1.40
C VAL A 66 -2.31 8.89 -0.66
N GLN A 67 -3.37 9.24 -1.40
CA GLN A 67 -4.47 10.05 -0.89
C GLN A 67 -5.82 9.42 -1.19
N ASP A 68 -6.75 9.36 -0.24
CA ASP A 68 -8.03 8.69 -0.45
C ASP A 68 -7.86 7.26 -1.02
N CYS A 69 -6.93 6.52 -0.43
CA CYS A 69 -6.66 5.13 -0.76
C CYS A 69 -7.14 4.21 0.37
N ALA A 70 -7.17 2.92 0.09
CA ALA A 70 -7.41 1.90 1.09
C ALA A 70 -6.40 0.75 0.94
N VAL A 71 -5.93 0.22 2.07
CA VAL A 71 -5.21 -1.04 2.14
C VAL A 71 -6.04 -1.99 2.99
N TRP A 72 -6.46 -3.11 2.42
CA TRP A 72 -7.33 -4.07 3.08
C TRP A 72 -6.85 -5.51 2.90
N ARG A 73 -6.81 -6.28 3.99
CA ARG A 73 -6.32 -7.68 4.00
C ARG A 73 -4.88 -7.76 3.46
N SER A 74 -4.00 -6.89 3.94
CA SER A 74 -2.60 -6.92 3.52
C SER A 74 -1.88 -8.10 4.16
N PHE A 75 -1.17 -8.85 3.33
CA PHE A 75 -0.31 -9.94 3.77
C PHE A 75 0.99 -9.43 4.39
N TYR A 76 1.43 -8.20 4.09
CA TYR A 76 2.58 -7.61 4.75
C TYR A 76 2.71 -6.09 4.55
N ARG A 77 2.60 -5.36 5.67
CA ARG A 77 2.64 -3.91 5.82
C ARG A 77 1.57 -3.16 5.00
N GLY A 78 1.39 -1.87 5.28
CA GLY A 78 0.47 -0.99 4.57
C GLY A 78 1.18 -0.14 3.53
N VAL A 79 1.19 1.17 3.76
CA VAL A 79 2.02 2.13 3.04
C VAL A 79 3.39 2.16 3.70
N VAL A 80 4.45 2.06 2.91
CA VAL A 80 5.82 2.14 3.42
C VAL A 80 6.58 3.21 2.67
N LEU A 81 7.05 4.21 3.41
CA LEU A 81 8.00 5.22 2.93
C LEU A 81 9.40 4.84 3.44
N HIS A 82 10.24 4.30 2.57
CA HIS A 82 11.61 3.93 2.91
C HIS A 82 12.59 4.88 2.24
N GLY A 83 13.38 5.63 3.02
CA GLY A 83 14.32 6.64 2.51
C GLY A 83 13.66 7.68 1.60
N THR A 84 12.38 7.96 1.87
CA THR A 84 11.53 8.87 1.11
C THR A 84 10.94 9.88 2.09
N SER A 85 10.95 11.16 1.73
CA SER A 85 10.43 12.26 2.53
C SER A 85 9.53 13.17 1.69
N GLN A 86 8.76 14.04 2.35
CA GLN A 86 7.83 14.98 1.69
C GLN A 86 6.77 14.33 0.77
N THR A 87 6.51 13.04 0.91
CA THR A 87 5.36 12.37 0.27
C THR A 87 4.13 12.53 1.15
N THR A 88 2.99 12.89 0.56
CA THR A 88 1.75 13.01 1.33
C THR A 88 1.04 11.66 1.44
N VAL A 89 0.80 11.21 2.67
CA VAL A 89 -0.16 10.13 2.96
C VAL A 89 -1.32 10.74 3.75
N ALA A 90 -2.49 10.84 3.13
CA ALA A 90 -3.66 11.45 3.75
C ALA A 90 -4.93 10.72 3.35
N ASP A 91 -5.98 10.80 4.17
CA ASP A 91 -7.30 10.19 3.91
C ASP A 91 -7.23 8.71 3.50
N THR A 92 -6.18 8.00 3.93
CA THR A 92 -5.89 6.63 3.54
C THR A 92 -6.22 5.69 4.68
N VAL A 93 -7.07 4.72 4.41
CA VAL A 93 -7.50 3.73 5.42
C VAL A 93 -6.65 2.47 5.30
N ALA A 94 -6.15 1.95 6.41
CA ALA A 94 -5.48 0.65 6.46
C ALA A 94 -6.19 -0.25 7.48
N PHE A 95 -6.71 -1.40 7.05
CA PHE A 95 -7.46 -2.33 7.88
C PHE A 95 -7.11 -3.79 7.55
N ASP A 96 -7.03 -4.65 8.58
CA ASP A 96 -6.58 -6.04 8.45
C ASP A 96 -5.22 -6.11 7.73
N VAL A 97 -4.19 -5.58 8.39
CA VAL A 97 -2.82 -5.50 7.86
C VAL A 97 -1.88 -6.27 8.77
N THR A 98 -1.13 -7.21 8.18
CA THR A 98 -0.05 -7.88 8.91
C THR A 98 1.16 -6.95 8.99
N GLY A 99 1.60 -6.56 10.18
CA GLY A 99 2.75 -5.68 10.39
C GLY A 99 2.37 -4.19 10.49
N SER A 100 3.27 -3.29 10.08
CA SER A 100 3.07 -1.84 10.20
C SER A 100 2.20 -1.26 9.08
N CYS A 101 1.39 -0.24 9.38
CA CYS A 101 0.45 0.33 8.40
C CYS A 101 0.94 1.60 7.68
N PHE A 102 1.63 2.51 8.38
CA PHE A 102 2.09 3.80 7.89
C PHE A 102 3.48 4.12 8.43
#